data_AF-A0A929WIK5-F1
#
_entry.id   AF-A0A929WIK5-F1
#
_cell.length_a   1.000
_cell.length_b   1.000
_cell.length_c   1.000
_cell.angle_alpha   90.00
_cell.angle_beta   90.00
_cell.angle_gamma   90.00
#
_symmetry.space_group_name_H-M   'P 1'
#
loop_
_entity.id
_entity.type
_entity.pdbx_description
1 polymer ?
#
loop_
_entity_poly.entity_id
_entity_poly.type
_entity_poly.pdbx_seq_one_letter_code
_entity_poly.pdbx_strand_id
1 'polypeptide(L)'
;ALTSLDVQNFNTQKVTDMNWMFYACPALTTIYSNTAWRCPKSDDMFFCNPKLKGAVSYDGKNRDVMMANPETGYFTAKPTMVESYRRRAARKHLPNGVQVVNGKKTVKP
;
A
#
# COMPACT_ATOMS: atom_id res chain seq x y z
N ALA A 1 5.09 6.38 -18.91
CA ALA A 1 5.42 5.34 -17.91
C ALA A 1 4.33 5.31 -16.85
N LEU A 2 3.88 4.14 -16.39
CA LEU A 2 2.83 4.02 -15.39
C LEU A 2 3.39 4.37 -14.00
N THR A 3 2.80 5.36 -13.33
CA THR A 3 3.24 5.80 -12.00
C THR A 3 2.31 5.32 -10.89
N SER A 4 1.03 5.14 -11.17
CA SER A 4 0.07 4.58 -10.21
C SER A 4 -0.89 3.61 -10.87
N LEU A 5 -1.37 2.65 -10.08
CA LEU A 5 -2.34 1.66 -10.51
C LEU A 5 -3.42 1.49 -9.43
N ASP A 6 -4.68 1.40 -9.83
CA ASP A 6 -5.80 1.14 -8.93
C ASP A 6 -6.41 -0.24 -9.21
N VAL A 7 -6.30 -1.13 -8.23
CA VAL A 7 -6.78 -2.53 -8.29
C VAL A 7 -7.70 -2.86 -7.12
N GLN A 8 -8.27 -1.85 -6.45
CA GLN A 8 -9.08 -2.03 -5.24
C GLN A 8 -10.32 -2.93 -5.44
N ASN A 9 -10.82 -3.04 -6.66
CA ASN A 9 -12.01 -3.83 -7.00
C ASN A 9 -11.69 -5.23 -7.54
N PHE A 10 -10.42 -5.64 -7.56
CA PHE A 10 -10.03 -6.94 -8.09
C PHE A 10 -10.39 -8.03 -7.08
N ASN A 11 -11.21 -8.99 -7.51
CA ASN A 11 -11.43 -10.21 -6.75
C ASN A 11 -10.36 -11.24 -7.10
N THR A 12 -9.40 -11.42 -6.20
CA THR A 12 -8.25 -12.31 -6.42
C THR A 12 -8.39 -13.67 -5.75
N GLN A 13 -9.56 -13.98 -5.15
CA GLN A 13 -9.76 -15.19 -4.33
C GLN A 13 -9.56 -16.51 -5.08
N LYS A 14 -9.77 -16.54 -6.40
CA LYS A 14 -9.64 -17.75 -7.22
C LYS A 14 -8.42 -17.74 -8.15
N VAL A 15 -7.61 -16.68 -8.10
CA VAL A 15 -6.41 -16.59 -8.94
C VAL A 15 -5.36 -17.55 -8.38
N THR A 16 -4.86 -18.43 -9.24
CA THR A 16 -3.88 -19.45 -8.86
C THR A 16 -2.44 -19.08 -9.25
N ASP A 17 -2.27 -18.08 -10.11
CA ASP A 17 -0.98 -17.62 -10.60
C ASP A 17 -0.95 -16.09 -10.70
N MET A 18 0.00 -15.49 -10.00
CA MET A 18 0.30 -14.05 -9.96
C MET A 18 1.80 -13.79 -10.17
N ASN A 19 2.50 -14.76 -10.77
CA ASN A 19 3.91 -14.59 -11.12
C ASN A 19 4.08 -13.32 -11.95
N TRP A 20 5.11 -12.54 -11.61
CA TRP A 20 5.51 -11.34 -12.34
C TRP A 20 4.45 -10.23 -12.52
N MET A 21 3.34 -10.24 -11.77
CA MET A 21 2.20 -9.34 -12.03
C MET A 21 2.56 -7.84 -12.05
N PHE A 22 3.54 -7.41 -11.24
CA PHE A 22 4.07 -6.05 -11.24
C PHE A 22 5.57 -6.02 -11.57
N TYR A 23 6.09 -7.04 -12.25
CA TYR A 23 7.51 -7.18 -12.55
C TYR A 23 8.08 -5.99 -13.33
N ALA A 24 9.25 -5.52 -12.92
CA ALA A 24 10.05 -4.52 -13.61
C ALA A 24 9.25 -3.27 -14.05
N CYS A 25 8.47 -2.71 -13.12
CA CYS A 25 7.79 -1.43 -13.31
C CYS A 25 8.54 -0.30 -12.57
N PRO A 26 9.74 0.15 -13.03
CA PRO A 26 10.61 1.05 -12.27
C PRO A 26 10.05 2.47 -12.08
N ALA A 27 8.99 2.83 -12.80
CA ALA A 27 8.29 4.09 -12.63
C ALA A 27 7.08 4.00 -11.69
N LEU A 28 6.62 2.79 -11.35
CA LEU A 28 5.44 2.56 -10.54
C LEU A 28 5.73 2.94 -9.09
N THR A 29 5.04 3.96 -8.59
CA THR A 29 5.19 4.46 -7.24
C THR A 29 4.11 3.93 -6.31
N THR A 30 2.92 3.63 -6.83
CA THR A 30 1.74 3.36 -5.98
C THR A 30 0.82 2.32 -6.59
N ILE A 31 0.43 1.33 -5.80
CA ILE A 31 -0.61 0.36 -6.13
C ILE A 31 -1.71 0.49 -5.09
N TYR A 32 -2.88 0.94 -5.51
CA TYR A 32 -4.02 1.08 -4.62
C TYR A 32 -4.81 -0.21 -4.50
N SER A 33 -4.93 -0.69 -3.28
CA SER A 33 -5.81 -1.81 -2.90
C SER A 33 -6.16 -1.68 -1.42
N ASN A 34 -7.39 -2.05 -1.07
CA ASN A 34 -7.84 -2.10 0.32
C ASN A 34 -7.84 -3.52 0.89
N THR A 35 -7.41 -4.51 0.12
CA THR A 35 -7.42 -5.92 0.51
C THR A 35 -6.03 -6.52 0.35
N ALA A 36 -5.70 -7.45 1.24
CA ALA A 36 -4.54 -8.32 1.09
C ALA A 36 -4.86 -9.39 0.03
N TRP A 37 -3.95 -9.60 -0.90
CA TRP A 37 -4.06 -10.65 -1.91
C TRP A 37 -3.39 -11.94 -1.42
N ARG A 38 -3.86 -13.07 -1.92
CA ARG A 38 -3.29 -14.39 -1.66
C ARG A 38 -3.32 -15.17 -2.96
N CYS A 39 -2.24 -15.87 -3.26
CA CYS A 39 -2.11 -16.68 -4.46
C CYS A 39 -1.11 -17.81 -4.19
N PRO A 40 -1.34 -19.05 -4.67
CA PRO A 40 -0.37 -20.14 -4.55
C PRO A 40 0.96 -19.90 -5.27
N LYS A 41 0.95 -19.16 -6.39
CA LYS A 41 2.16 -18.83 -7.17
C LYS A 41 2.29 -17.32 -7.35
N SER A 42 3.42 -16.76 -6.95
CA SER A 42 3.65 -15.31 -7.01
C SER A 42 5.14 -14.96 -7.08
N ASP A 43 5.92 -15.79 -7.76
CA ASP A 43 7.34 -15.60 -7.95
C ASP A 43 7.59 -14.25 -8.65
N ASP A 44 8.51 -13.47 -8.10
CA ASP A 44 8.94 -12.17 -8.60
C ASP A 44 7.81 -11.17 -8.90
N MET A 45 6.64 -11.31 -8.24
CA MET A 45 5.48 -10.44 -8.40
C MET A 45 5.82 -8.94 -8.33
N PHE A 46 6.72 -8.55 -7.44
CA PHE A 46 7.18 -7.16 -7.24
C PHE A 46 8.66 -6.95 -7.58
N PHE A 47 9.32 -7.86 -8.30
CA PHE A 47 10.75 -7.69 -8.61
C PHE A 47 11.03 -6.41 -9.42
N CYS A 48 12.13 -5.75 -9.08
CA CYS A 48 12.64 -4.56 -9.79
C CYS A 48 11.64 -3.38 -9.82
N ASN A 49 11.01 -3.09 -8.67
CA ASN A 49 10.14 -1.92 -8.46
C ASN A 49 10.73 -0.90 -7.46
N PRO A 50 11.89 -0.29 -7.75
CA PRO A 50 12.63 0.55 -6.79
C PRO A 50 11.88 1.80 -6.31
N LYS A 51 10.83 2.24 -7.02
CA LYS A 51 10.05 3.44 -6.65
C LYS A 51 8.75 3.13 -5.90
N LEU A 52 8.39 1.87 -5.72
CA LEU A 52 7.13 1.46 -5.11
C LEU A 52 7.11 1.82 -3.62
N LYS A 53 6.05 2.51 -3.20
CA LYS A 53 5.84 3.01 -1.84
C LYS A 53 4.40 2.72 -1.41
N GLY A 54 4.22 1.60 -0.72
CA GLY A 54 2.96 1.19 -0.10
C GLY A 54 2.89 1.58 1.37
N ALA A 55 2.29 0.70 2.18
CA ALA A 55 2.42 0.77 3.64
C ALA A 55 3.89 0.69 4.07
N VAL A 56 4.69 -0.11 3.36
CA VAL A 56 6.15 -0.06 3.41
C VAL A 56 6.74 0.28 2.04
N SER A 57 7.94 0.86 2.04
CA SER A 57 8.69 1.10 0.80
C SER A 57 9.34 -0.19 0.31
N TYR A 58 9.47 -0.33 -1.01
CA TYR A 58 10.18 -1.45 -1.62
C TYR A 58 11.65 -1.50 -1.16
N ASP A 59 12.07 -2.66 -0.66
CA ASP A 59 13.43 -2.92 -0.15
C ASP A 59 14.17 -4.01 -0.96
N GLY A 60 13.49 -4.60 -1.95
CA GLY A 60 14.04 -5.64 -2.81
C GLY A 60 14.21 -7.01 -2.17
N LYS A 61 13.78 -7.22 -0.92
CA LYS A 61 13.93 -8.49 -0.20
C LYS A 61 12.77 -9.44 -0.47
N ASN A 62 11.55 -8.98 -0.19
CA ASN A 62 10.33 -9.77 -0.40
C ASN A 62 9.64 -9.31 -1.67
N ARG A 63 9.38 -10.23 -2.60
CA ARG A 63 8.89 -9.89 -3.94
C ARG A 63 7.63 -10.63 -4.33
N ASP A 64 7.08 -11.42 -3.42
CA ASP A 64 5.93 -12.29 -3.66
C ASP A 64 4.62 -11.66 -3.14
N VAL A 65 3.55 -12.45 -3.16
CA VAL A 65 2.22 -12.03 -2.73
C VAL A 65 2.15 -11.67 -1.24
N MET A 66 3.13 -12.04 -0.40
CA MET A 66 3.13 -11.64 1.01
C MET A 66 3.19 -10.12 1.16
N MET A 67 3.78 -9.43 0.18
CA MET A 67 3.83 -7.97 0.14
C MET A 67 2.61 -7.34 -0.57
N ALA A 68 1.69 -8.13 -1.14
CA ALA A 68 0.48 -7.63 -1.78
C ALA A 68 -0.62 -7.31 -0.75
N ASN A 69 -0.30 -6.45 0.23
CA ASN A 69 -1.23 -6.09 1.30
C ASN A 69 -1.06 -4.60 1.72
N PRO A 70 -2.13 -3.94 2.20
CA PRO A 70 -2.11 -2.50 2.47
C PRO A 70 -1.70 -2.09 3.89
N GLU A 71 -1.37 -3.04 4.77
CA GLU A 71 -1.02 -2.77 6.17
C GLU A 71 0.48 -2.91 6.43
N THR A 72 1.09 -3.96 5.86
CA THR A 72 2.51 -4.31 6.03
C THR A 72 3.25 -4.46 4.72
N GLY A 73 2.55 -4.37 3.58
CA GLY A 73 3.07 -4.61 2.25
C GLY A 73 3.21 -3.36 1.37
N TYR A 74 3.32 -3.60 0.08
CA TYR A 74 3.53 -2.59 -0.96
C TYR A 74 2.25 -1.97 -1.51
N PHE A 75 1.07 -2.38 -1.05
CA PHE A 75 -0.17 -1.70 -1.41
C PHE A 75 -0.39 -0.46 -0.56
N THR A 76 -1.12 0.49 -1.12
CA THR A 76 -1.60 1.69 -0.45
C THR A 76 -3.11 1.59 -0.27
N ALA A 77 -3.57 1.65 0.99
CA ALA A 77 -5.00 1.76 1.27
C ALA A 77 -5.57 3.08 0.75
N LYS A 78 -6.68 3.02 0.02
CA LYS A 78 -7.55 4.17 -0.24
C LYS A 78 -8.52 4.31 0.94
N PRO A 79 -8.40 5.36 1.77
CA PRO A 79 -9.28 5.55 2.91
C PRO A 79 -10.73 5.63 2.44
N THR A 80 -11.61 4.88 3.11
CA THR A 80 -13.06 5.01 2.89
C THR A 80 -13.53 6.39 3.33
N MET A 81 -14.69 6.80 2.84
CA MET A 81 -15.28 8.09 3.20
C MET A 81 -15.42 8.24 4.73
N VAL A 82 -15.87 7.20 5.44
CA VAL A 82 -15.97 7.18 6.91
C VAL A 82 -14.60 7.36 7.57
N GLU A 83 -13.58 6.65 7.11
CA GLU A 83 -12.24 6.74 7.68
C GLU A 83 -11.60 8.11 7.40
N SER A 84 -11.84 8.67 6.22
CA SER A 84 -11.41 10.02 5.86
C SER A 84 -12.05 11.08 6.77
N TYR A 85 -13.33 10.94 7.09
CA TYR A 85 -14.03 11.81 8.04
C TYR A 85 -13.47 11.65 9.45
N ARG A 86 -13.25 10.42 9.93
CA ARG A 86 -12.64 10.16 11.24
C ARG A 86 -11.24 10.77 11.35
N ARG A 87 -10.39 10.60 10.34
CA ARG A 87 -9.05 11.21 10.29
C ARG A 87 -9.12 12.74 10.28
N ARG A 88 -10.04 13.32 9.51
CA ARG A 88 -10.28 14.79 9.50
C ARG A 88 -10.81 15.30 10.84
N ALA A 89 -11.72 14.59 11.48
CA ALA A 89 -12.25 14.94 12.80
C ALA A 89 -11.16 14.87 13.88
N ALA A 90 -10.35 13.79 13.88
CA ALA A 90 -9.21 13.66 14.79
C ALA A 90 -8.22 14.82 14.62
N ARG A 91 -7.97 15.27 13.38
CA ARG A 91 -7.13 16.45 13.07
C ARG A 91 -7.72 17.77 13.60
N LYS A 92 -9.05 17.92 13.64
CA LYS A 92 -9.72 19.12 14.18
C LYS A 92 -9.63 19.22 15.71
N HIS A 93 -9.41 18.11 16.41
CA HIS A 93 -9.30 18.08 17.87
C HIS A 93 -7.85 18.07 18.37
N LEU A 94 -6.87 18.07 17.45
CA LEU A 94 -5.47 18.24 17.78
C LEU A 94 -5.14 19.74 17.83
N PRO A 95 -4.50 20.23 18.90
CA PRO A 95 -4.01 21.60 18.94
C PRO A 95 -3.07 21.89 17.76
N ASN A 96 -3.04 23.14 17.31
CA ASN A 96 -2.14 23.58 16.24
C ASN A 96 -0.69 23.18 16.57
N GLY A 97 -0.02 22.51 15.62
CA GLY A 97 1.35 22.02 15.80
C GLY A 97 1.45 20.56 16.28
N VAL A 98 0.36 19.92 16.71
CA VAL A 98 0.37 18.51 17.12
C VAL A 98 -0.04 17.60 15.97
N GLN A 99 0.82 16.63 15.62
CA GLN A 99 0.50 15.55 14.70
C GLN A 99 0.49 14.21 15.43
N VAL A 100 -0.29 13.24 14.94
CA VAL A 100 -0.24 11.87 15.43
C VAL A 100 0.57 11.06 14.44
N VAL A 101 1.73 10.57 14.89
CA VAL A 101 2.61 9.69 14.12
C VAL A 101 2.67 8.36 14.85
N ASN A 102 2.30 7.25 14.18
CA ASN A 102 2.27 5.90 14.76
C ASN A 102 1.49 5.82 16.09
N GLY A 103 0.36 6.51 16.19
CA GLY A 103 -0.51 6.51 17.38
C GLY A 103 -0.01 7.36 18.56
N LYS A 104 1.17 8.00 18.46
CA LYS A 104 1.70 8.91 19.49
C LYS A 104 1.54 10.37 19.03
N LYS A 105 1.04 11.22 19.94
CA LYS A 105 0.98 12.67 19.71
C LYS A 105 2.39 13.25 19.78
N THR A 106 2.80 13.97 18.75
CA THR A 106 4.08 14.68 18.68
C THR A 106 3.82 16.14 18.32
N VAL A 107 4.63 17.04 18.90
CA VAL A 107 4.61 18.47 18.53
C VAL A 107 5.65 18.67 17.44
N LYS A 108 5.32 19.43 16.40
CA LYS A 108 6.32 19.85 15.41
C LYS A 108 7.43 20.66 16.10
N PRO A 109 8.70 20.53 15.67
CA PRO A 109 9.74 21.49 16.06
C PRO A 109 9.37 22.91 15.60
#